data_AF-A0AAV2IXM0-F1
#
_entry.id   AF-A0AAV2IXM0-F1
#
_cell.length_a   1.000
_cell.length_b   1.000
_cell.length_c   1.000
_cell.angle_alpha   90.00
_cell.angle_beta   90.00
_cell.angle_gamma   90.00
#
_symmetry.space_group_name_H-M   'P 1'
#
loop_
_entity.id
_entity.type
_entity.pdbx_description
1 polymer ?
#
loop_
_entity_poly.entity_id
_entity_poly.type
_entity_poly.pdbx_seq_one_letter_code
_entity_poly.pdbx_strand_id
1 'polypeptide(L)'
;MKEQFTKDFSARYTYLQDLLYSASALDPRFKDLSFLDDSDTTKDMVFMKITTAVLKMSDMVLDEDVPAEEDNRSPKSEEDDTDHSPPKKKTALDQMFGDLQCQRVQKKTIQDRAKEEILNKPSDAVMEGPCSPEHAAVLTDSILNMLVTDMRPLSMVDDVGFKAMIATFQPNYVLPTQTYLTKRLEEKFEELRAKMKTAQREADTAALTVVCKKED
;
A
#
# COMPACT_ATOMS: atom_id res chain seq x y z
N MET A 1 24.68 18.62 -19.20
CA MET A 1 23.44 18.44 -18.41
C MET A 1 23.60 18.95 -16.98
N LYS A 2 24.61 18.50 -16.21
CA LYS A 2 24.85 18.96 -14.82
C LYS A 2 24.96 20.49 -14.67
N GLU A 3 25.71 21.15 -15.56
CA GLU A 3 25.90 22.63 -15.52
C GLU A 3 24.60 23.42 -15.68
N GLN A 4 23.66 22.96 -16.51
CA GLN A 4 22.38 23.62 -16.72
C GLN A 4 21.53 23.57 -15.44
N PHE A 5 21.51 22.43 -14.76
CA PHE A 5 20.85 22.28 -13.46
C PHE A 5 21.52 23.11 -12.38
N THR A 6 22.86 23.10 -12.29
CA THR A 6 23.59 23.91 -11.30
C THR A 6 23.26 25.39 -11.48
N LYS A 7 23.25 25.89 -12.71
CA LYS A 7 22.92 27.28 -13.01
C LYS A 7 21.48 27.61 -12.58
N ASP A 8 20.52 26.77 -12.94
CA ASP A 8 19.11 26.97 -12.60
C ASP A 8 18.85 26.91 -11.09
N PHE A 9 19.40 25.91 -10.38
CA PHE A 9 19.26 25.82 -8.92
C PHE A 9 19.99 26.95 -8.20
N SER A 10 21.19 27.33 -8.63
CA SER A 10 21.92 28.45 -8.01
C SER A 10 21.14 29.75 -8.08
N ALA A 11 20.40 30.00 -9.16
CA ALA A 11 19.61 31.22 -9.34
C ALA A 11 18.35 31.23 -8.46
N ARG A 12 17.71 30.07 -8.27
CA ARG A 12 16.45 29.95 -7.53
C ARG A 12 16.62 29.92 -6.00
N TYR A 13 17.77 29.46 -5.50
CA TYR A 13 17.99 29.19 -4.08
C TYR A 13 19.09 30.05 -3.42
N THR A 14 19.42 31.21 -4.00
CA THR A 14 20.50 32.10 -3.51
C THR A 14 20.37 32.50 -2.04
N TYR A 15 19.14 32.74 -1.56
CA TYR A 15 18.87 33.23 -0.20
C TYR A 15 18.68 32.12 0.83
N LEU A 16 18.57 30.87 0.37
CA LEU A 16 18.24 29.73 1.24
C LEU A 16 19.48 28.97 1.69
N GLN A 17 20.67 29.34 1.20
CA GLN A 17 21.91 28.64 1.49
C GLN A 17 22.18 28.52 3.01
N ASP A 18 22.01 29.61 3.76
CA ASP A 18 22.15 29.62 5.22
C ASP A 18 21.14 28.69 5.93
N LEU A 19 19.89 28.66 5.45
CA LEU A 19 18.85 27.79 5.97
C LEU A 19 19.14 26.32 5.65
N LEU A 20 19.55 26.01 4.42
CA LEU A 20 19.90 24.66 3.99
C LEU A 20 21.09 24.12 4.79
N TYR A 21 22.10 24.94 5.03
CA TYR A 21 23.25 24.56 5.86
C TYR A 21 22.85 24.30 7.31
N SER A 22 22.03 25.19 7.88
CA SER A 22 21.50 24.99 9.24
C SER A 22 20.66 23.72 9.35
N ALA A 23 19.77 23.48 8.38
CA ALA A 23 18.94 22.27 8.33
C ALA A 23 19.78 21.00 8.15
N SER A 24 20.82 21.04 7.31
CA SER A 24 21.73 19.91 7.09
C SER A 24 22.54 19.58 8.34
N ALA A 25 22.98 20.59 9.09
CA ALA A 25 23.70 20.40 10.34
C ALA A 25 22.83 19.76 11.45
N LEU A 26 21.51 19.99 11.41
CA LEU A 26 20.54 19.38 12.32
C LEU A 26 20.11 17.96 11.91
N ASP A 27 20.34 17.55 10.65
CA ASP A 27 20.08 16.17 10.20
C ASP A 27 21.27 15.27 10.61
N PRO A 28 21.05 14.21 11.42
CA PRO A 28 22.12 13.34 11.89
C PRO A 28 22.97 12.72 10.78
N ARG A 29 22.40 12.52 9.57
CA ARG A 29 23.10 11.93 8.43
C ARG A 29 24.09 12.89 7.76
N PHE A 30 23.90 14.19 7.95
CA PHE A 30 24.69 15.26 7.33
C PHE A 30 25.45 16.11 8.34
N LYS A 31 25.53 15.67 9.61
CA LYS A 31 26.18 16.40 10.71
C LYS A 31 27.63 16.82 10.40
N ASP A 32 28.36 16.02 9.62
CA ASP A 32 29.79 16.28 9.33
C ASP A 32 29.97 17.31 8.20
N LEU A 33 28.88 17.72 7.54
CA LEU A 33 28.86 18.69 6.44
C LEU A 33 29.98 18.45 5.40
N SER A 34 30.25 17.19 5.05
CA SER A 34 31.37 16.77 4.19
C SER A 34 31.31 17.32 2.75
N PHE A 35 30.20 17.96 2.38
CA PHE A 35 30.01 18.64 1.11
C PHE A 35 30.51 20.10 1.11
N LEU A 36 30.86 20.65 2.27
CA LEU A 36 31.53 21.94 2.38
C LEU A 36 33.04 21.71 2.32
N ASP A 37 33.73 22.55 1.54
CA ASP A 37 35.19 22.53 1.46
C ASP A 37 35.80 22.74 2.86
N ASP A 38 36.92 22.09 3.13
CA ASP A 38 37.68 22.21 4.38
C ASP A 38 38.38 23.58 4.54
N SER A 39 37.92 24.60 3.81
CA SER A 39 38.17 26.00 4.18
C SER A 39 37.33 26.29 5.43
N ASP A 40 37.92 25.98 6.59
CA ASP A 40 37.31 25.75 7.91
C ASP A 40 36.29 26.79 8.41
N THR A 41 36.19 27.98 7.79
CA THR A 41 35.37 29.09 8.28
C THR A 41 33.86 28.89 8.11
N THR A 42 33.41 28.16 7.08
CA THR A 42 31.97 28.05 6.77
C THR A 42 31.27 27.05 7.69
N LYS A 43 31.87 25.88 7.93
CA LYS A 43 31.35 24.86 8.85
C LYS A 43 31.22 25.44 10.27
N ASP A 44 32.29 26.08 10.75
CA ASP A 44 32.33 26.71 12.07
C ASP A 44 31.26 27.80 12.22
N MET A 45 31.07 28.64 11.20
CA MET A 45 30.03 29.68 11.22
C MET A 45 28.62 29.09 11.33
N VAL A 46 28.33 27.97 10.65
CA VAL A 46 27.02 27.30 10.72
C VAL A 46 26.76 26.78 12.13
N PHE A 47 27.72 26.07 12.72
CA PHE A 47 27.58 25.56 14.10
C PHE A 47 27.50 26.70 15.13
N MET A 48 28.26 27.78 14.94
CA MET A 48 28.20 28.95 15.81
C MET A 48 26.83 29.64 15.74
N LYS A 49 26.25 29.78 14.54
CA LYS A 49 24.89 30.31 14.34
C LYS A 49 23.85 29.47 15.09
N ILE A 50 23.91 28.14 14.96
CA ILE A 50 22.99 27.21 15.63
C ILE A 50 23.15 27.31 17.16
N THR A 51 24.39 27.25 17.66
CA THR A 51 24.69 27.34 19.10
C THR A 51 24.17 28.65 19.70
N THR A 52 24.39 29.76 19.00
CA THR A 52 23.88 31.07 19.41
C THR A 52 22.35 31.11 19.43
N ALA A 53 21.68 30.50 18.46
CA ALA A 53 20.23 30.41 18.43
C ALA A 53 19.69 29.59 19.60
N VAL A 54 20.34 28.47 19.94
CA VAL A 54 19.99 27.64 21.10
C VAL A 54 20.14 28.42 22.40
N LEU A 55 21.26 29.13 22.60
CA LEU A 55 21.48 29.95 23.80
C LEU A 55 20.43 31.06 23.96
N LYS A 56 20.06 31.72 22.85
CA LYS A 56 18.99 32.73 22.86
C LYS A 56 17.62 32.13 23.23
N MET A 57 17.36 30.89 22.84
CA MET A 57 16.12 30.20 23.22
C MET A 57 16.15 29.76 24.68
N SER A 58 17.29 29.26 25.19
CA SER A 58 17.39 28.86 26.60
C SER A 58 17.28 30.03 27.58
N ASP A 59 17.76 31.22 27.19
CA ASP A 59 17.63 32.44 28.01
C ASP A 59 16.17 32.92 28.13
N MET A 60 15.27 32.46 27.25
CA MET A 60 13.83 32.78 27.31
C MET A 60 13.00 31.77 28.13
N VAL A 61 13.60 30.67 28.63
CA VAL A 61 12.87 29.56 29.31
C VAL A 61 12.94 29.65 30.84
N LEU A 62 13.48 30.74 31.42
CA LEU A 62 13.61 30.89 32.88
C LEU A 62 12.39 31.47 33.61
N ASP A 63 11.20 31.58 32.99
CA ASP A 63 10.05 32.29 33.58
C ASP A 63 8.72 31.51 33.72
N GLU A 64 8.66 30.17 33.61
CA GLU A 64 7.41 29.43 33.91
C GLU A 64 7.57 28.26 34.91
N ASP A 65 7.01 28.47 36.11
CA ASP A 65 6.82 27.50 37.19
C ASP A 65 5.76 26.42 36.85
N VAL A 66 6.04 25.16 37.15
CA VAL A 66 5.09 24.01 37.07
C VAL A 66 4.78 23.49 38.47
N PRO A 67 3.53 23.09 38.76
CA PRO A 67 3.30 22.01 39.72
C PRO A 67 2.55 20.82 39.11
N ALA A 68 2.96 19.66 39.61
CA ALA A 68 2.59 18.29 39.28
C ALA A 68 1.21 17.85 39.82
N GLU A 69 0.82 16.61 39.47
CA GLU A 69 0.27 15.53 40.33
C GLU A 69 -0.73 14.62 39.55
N GLU A 70 -0.37 13.35 39.31
CA GLU A 70 -0.86 12.08 39.94
C GLU A 70 -2.18 11.54 39.35
N ASP A 71 -2.19 10.46 38.54
CA ASP A 71 -2.17 9.01 38.87
C ASP A 71 -3.17 8.56 39.95
N ASN A 72 -4.14 7.69 39.58
CA ASN A 72 -4.63 6.57 40.42
C ASN A 72 -5.73 5.71 39.75
N ARG A 73 -5.32 4.52 39.26
CA ARG A 73 -5.76 3.15 39.61
C ARG A 73 -7.22 2.82 40.05
N SER A 74 -7.96 2.14 39.14
CA SER A 74 -8.64 0.80 39.26
C SER A 74 -9.77 0.48 40.29
N PRO A 75 -10.53 -0.64 40.08
CA PRO A 75 -11.99 -0.72 40.22
C PRO A 75 -12.52 -1.49 41.45
N LYS A 76 -13.83 -1.40 41.71
CA LYS A 76 -14.55 -2.25 42.69
C LYS A 76 -15.85 -2.81 42.13
N SER A 77 -15.97 -4.12 42.28
CA SER A 77 -17.16 -4.99 42.17
C SER A 77 -17.97 -4.98 43.47
N GLU A 78 -19.30 -4.97 43.40
CA GLU A 78 -20.18 -5.48 44.45
C GLU A 78 -21.38 -6.21 43.81
N GLU A 79 -21.68 -7.38 44.37
CA GLU A 79 -22.79 -8.29 44.04
C GLU A 79 -23.97 -7.99 45.00
N ASP A 80 -25.21 -8.04 44.51
CA ASP A 80 -26.41 -8.18 45.33
C ASP A 80 -27.38 -9.18 44.66
N ASP A 81 -27.93 -10.07 45.48
CA ASP A 81 -28.59 -11.33 45.13
C ASP A 81 -30.11 -11.16 45.36
N THR A 82 -30.93 -11.31 44.32
CA THR A 82 -32.36 -11.63 44.50
C THR A 82 -32.86 -12.62 43.45
N ASP A 83 -33.46 -13.68 43.99
CA ASP A 83 -33.89 -14.94 43.39
C ASP A 83 -35.02 -14.81 42.35
N HIS A 84 -34.72 -15.11 41.09
CA HIS A 84 -35.70 -15.58 40.11
C HIS A 84 -35.06 -16.65 39.20
N SER A 85 -35.63 -17.86 39.25
CA SER A 85 -35.48 -19.04 38.38
C SER A 85 -34.45 -18.96 37.21
N PRO A 86 -33.56 -19.95 37.02
CA PRO A 86 -32.43 -19.82 36.10
C PRO A 86 -32.89 -19.54 34.65
N PRO A 87 -32.51 -18.42 34.04
CA PRO A 87 -32.68 -18.25 32.60
C PRO A 87 -31.78 -19.26 31.89
N LYS A 88 -32.30 -19.89 30.84
CA LYS A 88 -31.54 -20.81 29.99
C LYS A 88 -30.25 -20.11 29.56
N LYS A 89 -29.09 -20.67 29.92
CA LYS A 89 -27.79 -20.15 29.52
C LYS A 89 -27.71 -20.17 27.99
N LYS A 90 -27.88 -19.02 27.36
CA LYS A 90 -27.46 -18.82 25.97
C LYS A 90 -25.94 -18.84 25.98
N THR A 91 -25.35 -19.62 25.09
CA THR A 91 -23.89 -19.62 24.95
C THR A 91 -23.45 -18.27 24.38
N ALA A 92 -22.22 -17.83 24.65
CA ALA A 92 -21.69 -16.58 24.08
C ALA A 92 -21.76 -16.56 22.53
N LEU A 93 -21.75 -17.75 21.92
CA LEU A 93 -22.01 -17.96 20.49
C LEU A 93 -23.46 -17.61 20.10
N ASP A 94 -24.47 -18.04 20.84
CA ASP A 94 -25.88 -17.70 20.56
C ASP A 94 -26.15 -16.19 20.65
N GLN A 95 -25.37 -15.47 21.47
CA GLN A 95 -25.50 -14.02 21.63
C GLN A 95 -24.73 -13.22 20.56
N MET A 96 -23.66 -13.79 19.98
CA MET A 96 -22.91 -13.14 18.89
C MET A 96 -23.52 -13.38 17.49
N PHE A 97 -24.28 -14.47 17.29
CA PHE A 97 -24.76 -14.87 15.96
C PHE A 97 -26.30 -15.00 15.84
N GLY A 98 -27.06 -14.62 16.87
CA GLY A 98 -28.50 -14.87 16.98
C GLY A 98 -29.39 -14.18 15.93
N ASP A 99 -28.93 -13.09 15.30
CA ASP A 99 -29.72 -12.31 14.32
C ASP A 99 -29.10 -12.31 12.91
N LEU A 100 -28.47 -13.41 12.51
CA LEU A 100 -28.29 -13.67 11.08
C LEU A 100 -29.63 -14.14 10.50
N GLN A 101 -30.32 -13.20 9.87
CA GLN A 101 -31.54 -13.40 9.11
C GLN A 101 -31.26 -14.35 7.92
N CYS A 102 -31.19 -15.65 8.17
CA CYS A 102 -31.29 -16.65 7.12
C CYS A 102 -32.70 -16.53 6.53
N GLN A 103 -32.80 -16.04 5.30
CA GLN A 103 -34.00 -16.19 4.50
C GLN A 103 -34.46 -17.65 4.60
N ARG A 104 -35.71 -17.83 4.96
CA ARG A 104 -36.37 -19.13 5.15
C ARG A 104 -36.46 -19.84 3.81
N VAL A 105 -35.39 -20.47 3.36
CA VAL A 105 -35.44 -21.42 2.26
C VAL A 105 -36.22 -22.63 2.77
N GLN A 106 -37.35 -22.92 2.12
CA GLN A 106 -38.20 -24.05 2.47
C GLN A 106 -37.35 -25.33 2.48
N LYS A 107 -37.39 -26.09 3.58
CA LYS A 107 -36.66 -27.35 3.69
C LYS A 107 -37.33 -28.38 2.78
N LYS A 108 -36.80 -28.54 1.57
CA LYS A 108 -37.12 -29.67 0.68
C LYS A 108 -36.80 -30.98 1.41
N THR A 109 -37.63 -32.00 1.17
CA THR A 109 -37.51 -33.32 1.82
C THR A 109 -36.17 -33.97 1.45
N ILE A 110 -35.64 -34.87 2.29
CA ILE A 110 -34.38 -35.61 2.01
C ILE A 110 -34.43 -36.30 0.64
N GLN A 111 -35.60 -36.77 0.22
CA GLN A 111 -35.81 -37.35 -1.12
C GLN A 111 -35.70 -36.33 -2.26
N ASP A 112 -36.10 -35.07 -2.05
CA ASP A 112 -36.00 -34.02 -3.06
C ASP A 112 -34.56 -33.53 -3.19
N ARG A 113 -33.82 -33.46 -2.07
CA ARG A 113 -32.37 -33.23 -2.09
C ARG A 113 -31.61 -34.35 -2.81
N ALA A 114 -31.94 -35.61 -2.54
CA ALA A 114 -31.31 -36.74 -3.21
C ALA A 114 -31.62 -36.75 -4.73
N LYS A 115 -32.83 -36.38 -5.15
CA LYS A 115 -33.18 -36.24 -6.57
C LYS A 115 -32.45 -35.09 -7.25
N GLU A 116 -32.26 -33.97 -6.54
CA GLU A 116 -31.49 -32.81 -7.03
C GLU A 116 -29.98 -33.13 -7.12
N GLU A 117 -29.42 -33.93 -6.21
CA GLU A 117 -28.02 -34.39 -6.30
C GLU A 117 -27.80 -35.43 -7.40
N ILE A 118 -28.80 -36.26 -7.71
CA ILE A 118 -28.72 -37.25 -8.81
C ILE A 118 -28.93 -36.60 -10.18
N LEU A 119 -29.77 -35.55 -10.28
CA LEU A 119 -29.99 -34.80 -11.52
C LEU A 119 -28.89 -33.75 -11.77
N ASN A 120 -28.30 -33.21 -10.70
CA ASN A 120 -27.14 -32.33 -10.74
C ASN A 120 -25.86 -33.16 -10.56
N LYS A 121 -25.74 -34.26 -11.30
CA LYS A 121 -24.41 -34.80 -11.58
C LYS A 121 -23.59 -33.68 -12.20
N PRO A 122 -22.36 -33.39 -11.74
CA PRO A 122 -21.43 -32.66 -12.57
C PRO A 122 -21.38 -33.45 -13.88
N SER A 123 -21.81 -32.82 -14.97
CA SER A 123 -21.63 -33.43 -16.26
C SER A 123 -20.15 -33.67 -16.38
N ASP A 124 -19.74 -34.94 -16.39
CA ASP A 124 -18.49 -35.41 -17.02
C ASP A 124 -18.52 -35.14 -18.55
N ALA A 125 -19.29 -34.15 -19.00
CA ALA A 125 -19.00 -33.41 -20.19
C ALA A 125 -17.76 -32.57 -19.86
N VAL A 126 -16.60 -33.21 -20.02
CA VAL A 126 -15.43 -32.51 -20.52
C VAL A 126 -15.96 -31.55 -21.60
N MET A 127 -15.87 -30.24 -21.37
CA MET A 127 -16.05 -29.29 -22.45
C MET A 127 -14.91 -29.61 -23.44
N GLU A 128 -15.11 -30.55 -24.35
CA GLU A 128 -14.18 -30.79 -25.45
C GLU A 128 -14.41 -29.69 -26.48
N GLY A 129 -13.98 -28.49 -26.11
CA GLY A 129 -14.15 -27.28 -26.90
C GLY A 129 -13.14 -26.25 -26.44
N PRO A 130 -12.49 -25.53 -27.37
CA PRO A 130 -11.67 -24.38 -27.01
C PRO A 130 -12.46 -23.45 -26.10
N CYS A 131 -11.79 -22.89 -25.08
CA CYS A 131 -12.40 -21.85 -24.26
C CYS A 131 -13.07 -20.80 -25.15
N SER A 132 -14.31 -20.41 -24.81
CA SER A 132 -15.01 -19.33 -25.53
C SER A 132 -14.06 -18.12 -25.65
N PRO A 133 -13.94 -17.49 -26.83
CA PRO A 133 -13.00 -16.40 -27.05
C PRO A 133 -13.23 -15.23 -26.10
N GLU A 134 -14.48 -14.95 -25.74
CA GLU A 134 -14.83 -13.92 -24.75
C GLU A 134 -14.29 -14.28 -23.35
N HIS A 135 -14.47 -15.53 -22.92
CA HIS A 135 -13.97 -15.99 -21.63
C HIS A 135 -12.44 -16.02 -21.59
N ALA A 136 -11.80 -16.42 -22.68
CA ALA A 136 -10.34 -16.41 -22.82
C ALA A 136 -9.77 -14.99 -22.74
N ALA A 137 -10.44 -14.00 -23.34
CA ALA A 137 -10.02 -12.60 -23.26
C ALA A 137 -10.12 -12.07 -21.83
N VAL A 138 -11.24 -12.33 -21.14
CA VAL A 138 -11.45 -11.93 -19.74
C VAL A 138 -10.41 -12.57 -18.81
N LEU A 139 -10.14 -13.86 -18.99
CA LEU A 139 -9.12 -14.56 -18.20
C LEU A 139 -7.72 -14.01 -18.47
N THR A 140 -7.39 -13.74 -19.74
CA THR A 140 -6.11 -13.12 -20.13
C THR A 140 -5.91 -11.76 -19.47
N ASP A 141 -6.95 -10.92 -19.47
CA ASP A 141 -6.89 -9.61 -18.81
C ASP A 141 -6.79 -9.72 -17.29
N SER A 142 -7.44 -10.73 -16.69
CA SER A 142 -7.35 -11.01 -15.25
C SER A 142 -5.94 -11.45 -14.85
N ILE A 143 -5.31 -12.32 -15.64
CA ILE A 143 -3.91 -12.73 -15.43
C ILE A 143 -2.98 -11.53 -15.57
N LEU A 144 -3.15 -10.72 -16.63
CA LEU A 144 -2.33 -9.52 -16.83
C LEU A 144 -2.46 -8.54 -15.65
N ASN A 145 -3.68 -8.30 -15.17
CA ASN A 145 -3.92 -7.43 -14.01
C ASN A 145 -3.28 -8.00 -12.74
N MET A 146 -3.37 -9.30 -12.49
CA MET A 146 -2.69 -9.94 -11.35
C MET A 146 -1.17 -9.71 -11.41
N LEU A 147 -0.55 -9.90 -12.57
CA LEU A 147 0.89 -9.68 -12.72
C LEU A 147 1.29 -8.23 -12.42
N VAL A 148 0.48 -7.26 -12.88
CA VAL A 148 0.75 -5.82 -12.66
C VAL A 148 0.53 -5.45 -11.20
N THR A 149 -0.60 -5.84 -10.61
CA THR A 149 -0.95 -5.47 -9.22
C THR A 149 0.02 -6.09 -8.22
N ASP A 150 0.43 -7.34 -8.45
CA ASP A 150 1.34 -8.06 -7.55
C ASP A 150 2.82 -7.86 -7.90
N MET A 151 3.12 -6.96 -8.85
CA MET A 151 4.48 -6.65 -9.31
C MET A 151 5.28 -7.89 -9.70
N ARG A 152 4.61 -8.86 -10.35
CA ARG A 152 5.23 -10.12 -10.77
C ARG A 152 5.89 -9.98 -12.13
N PRO A 153 7.02 -10.69 -12.36
CA PRO A 153 7.65 -10.70 -13.66
C PRO A 153 6.73 -11.37 -14.69
N LEU A 154 6.68 -10.83 -15.91
CA LEU A 154 5.87 -11.41 -16.99
C LEU A 154 6.29 -12.84 -17.36
N SER A 155 7.54 -13.23 -17.06
CA SER A 155 8.02 -14.61 -17.27
C SER A 155 7.30 -15.65 -16.41
N MET A 156 6.57 -15.22 -15.37
CA MET A 156 5.80 -16.12 -14.50
C MET A 156 4.78 -16.95 -15.28
N VAL A 157 4.24 -16.44 -16.39
CA VAL A 157 3.30 -17.21 -17.23
C VAL A 157 3.95 -18.40 -17.90
N ASP A 158 5.28 -18.39 -18.03
CA ASP A 158 6.01 -19.50 -18.62
C ASP A 158 6.42 -20.57 -17.62
N ASP A 159 6.26 -20.31 -16.33
CA ASP A 159 6.64 -21.22 -15.25
C ASP A 159 5.75 -22.47 -15.22
N VAL A 160 6.38 -23.62 -14.97
CA VAL A 160 5.72 -24.93 -14.95
C VAL A 160 4.59 -25.01 -13.93
N GLY A 161 4.77 -24.40 -12.75
CA GLY A 161 3.76 -24.40 -11.68
C GLY A 161 2.54 -23.56 -12.05
N PHE A 162 2.75 -22.39 -12.66
CA PHE A 162 1.67 -21.52 -13.11
C PHE A 162 0.86 -22.19 -14.23
N LYS A 163 1.54 -22.78 -15.23
CA LYS A 163 0.91 -23.54 -16.32
C LYS A 163 0.06 -24.70 -15.79
N ALA A 164 0.59 -25.47 -14.83
CA ALA A 164 -0.14 -26.59 -14.22
C ALA A 164 -1.39 -26.14 -13.46
N MET A 165 -1.29 -25.02 -12.72
CA MET A 165 -2.42 -24.44 -12.00
C MET A 165 -3.52 -23.99 -12.97
N ILE A 166 -3.17 -23.26 -14.03
CA ILE A 166 -4.14 -22.78 -15.04
C ILE A 166 -4.79 -23.96 -15.76
N ALA A 167 -4.04 -24.99 -16.15
CA ALA A 167 -4.59 -26.19 -16.77
C ALA A 167 -5.57 -26.95 -15.85
N THR A 168 -5.38 -26.87 -14.53
CA THR A 168 -6.30 -27.48 -13.55
C THR A 168 -7.62 -26.72 -13.47
N PHE A 169 -7.60 -25.39 -13.52
CA PHE A 169 -8.80 -24.57 -13.44
C PHE A 169 -9.54 -24.43 -14.78
N GLN A 170 -8.79 -24.29 -15.88
CA GLN A 170 -9.30 -23.98 -17.22
C GLN A 170 -8.50 -24.80 -18.25
N PRO A 171 -8.80 -26.12 -18.40
CA PRO A 171 -8.01 -27.02 -19.24
C PRO A 171 -8.00 -26.64 -20.73
N ASN A 172 -9.04 -25.95 -21.20
CA ASN A 172 -9.18 -25.55 -22.61
C ASN A 172 -8.70 -24.12 -22.90
N TYR A 173 -8.08 -23.46 -21.92
CA TYR A 173 -7.55 -22.13 -22.09
C TYR A 173 -6.09 -22.19 -22.55
N VAL A 174 -5.81 -21.55 -23.68
CA VAL A 174 -4.44 -21.39 -24.17
C VAL A 174 -3.85 -20.16 -23.51
N LEU A 175 -2.93 -20.40 -22.58
CA LEU A 175 -2.22 -19.33 -21.89
C LEU A 175 -1.36 -18.53 -22.91
N PRO A 176 -1.50 -17.19 -22.97
CA PRO A 176 -0.72 -16.36 -23.87
C PRO A 176 0.76 -16.39 -23.53
N THR A 177 1.59 -16.20 -24.55
CA THR A 177 3.03 -16.09 -24.40
C THR A 177 3.40 -14.81 -23.64
N GLN A 178 4.56 -14.82 -22.97
CA GLN A 178 5.12 -13.63 -22.34
C GLN A 178 5.16 -12.44 -23.30
N THR A 179 5.59 -12.64 -24.55
CA THR A 179 5.68 -11.58 -25.57
C THR A 179 4.33 -10.94 -25.90
N TYR A 180 3.26 -11.74 -25.95
CA TYR A 180 1.91 -11.23 -26.16
C TYR A 180 1.46 -10.37 -24.97
N LEU A 181 1.74 -10.82 -23.75
CA LEU A 181 1.42 -10.05 -22.54
C LEU A 181 2.26 -8.77 -22.44
N THR A 182 3.53 -8.79 -22.84
CA THR A 182 4.38 -7.59 -22.92
C THR A 182 3.76 -6.54 -23.83
N LYS A 183 3.36 -6.93 -25.05
CA LYS A 183 2.72 -6.00 -25.99
C LYS A 183 1.42 -5.43 -25.43
N ARG A 184 0.57 -6.28 -24.85
CA ARG A 184 -0.70 -5.86 -24.24
C ARG A 184 -0.49 -4.96 -23.01
N LEU A 185 0.60 -5.18 -22.26
CA LEU A 185 1.00 -4.33 -21.14
C LEU A 185 1.44 -2.94 -21.62
N GLU A 186 2.27 -2.88 -22.66
CA GLU A 186 2.73 -1.63 -23.28
C GLU A 186 1.55 -0.81 -23.81
N GLU A 187 0.57 -1.45 -24.45
CA GLU A 187 -0.68 -0.81 -24.89
C GLU A 187 -1.44 -0.18 -23.72
N LYS A 188 -1.69 -0.95 -22.64
CA LYS A 188 -2.34 -0.43 -21.43
C LYS A 188 -1.54 0.68 -20.75
N PHE A 189 -0.21 0.61 -20.78
CA PHE A 189 0.66 1.63 -20.23
C PHE A 189 0.52 2.96 -20.98
N GLU A 190 0.53 2.94 -22.31
CA GLU A 190 0.38 4.16 -23.10
C GLU A 190 -1.01 4.79 -22.93
N GLU A 191 -2.08 4.00 -22.80
CA GLU A 191 -3.40 4.51 -22.45
C GLU A 191 -3.41 5.21 -21.08
N LEU A 192 -2.80 4.59 -20.07
CA LEU A 192 -2.75 5.14 -18.72
C LEU A 192 -1.87 6.39 -18.67
N ARG A 193 -0.75 6.39 -19.39
CA ARG A 193 0.14 7.54 -19.56
C ARG A 193 -0.57 8.70 -20.24
N ALA A 194 -1.38 8.45 -21.26
CA ALA A 194 -2.18 9.48 -21.91
C ALA A 194 -3.17 10.14 -20.93
N LYS A 195 -3.86 9.33 -20.10
CA LYS A 195 -4.76 9.81 -19.04
C LYS A 195 -4.03 10.61 -17.95
N MET A 196 -2.84 10.14 -17.54
CA MET A 196 -2.02 10.89 -16.59
C MET A 196 -1.52 12.21 -17.17
N LYS A 197 -1.17 12.24 -18.46
CA LYS A 197 -0.71 13.45 -19.15
C LYS A 197 -1.82 14.50 -19.27
N THR A 198 -3.07 14.09 -19.45
CA THR A 198 -4.21 15.02 -19.41
C THR A 198 -4.42 15.58 -18.00
N ALA A 199 -4.41 14.73 -16.97
CA ALA A 199 -4.52 15.17 -15.58
C ALA A 199 -3.36 16.10 -15.17
N GLN A 200 -2.15 15.86 -15.69
CA GLN A 200 -0.99 16.71 -15.43
C GLN A 200 -1.13 18.12 -16.03
N ARG A 201 -1.82 18.29 -17.16
CA ARG A 201 -2.07 19.60 -17.77
C ARG A 201 -3.08 20.44 -16.99
N GLU A 202 -3.97 19.77 -16.27
CA GLU A 202 -5.00 20.39 -15.43
C GLU A 202 -4.47 20.76 -14.04
N ALA A 203 -3.26 20.31 -13.67
CA ALA A 203 -2.67 20.58 -12.37
C ALA A 203 -2.00 21.97 -12.31
N ASP A 204 -2.40 22.80 -11.35
CA ASP A 204 -1.85 24.15 -11.15
C ASP A 204 -0.44 24.16 -10.54
N THR A 205 -0.02 23.08 -9.89
CA THR A 205 1.27 22.97 -9.22
C THR A 205 1.84 21.58 -9.38
N ALA A 206 3.15 21.49 -9.67
CA ALA A 206 3.86 20.23 -9.79
C ALA A 206 5.16 20.26 -8.98
N ALA A 207 5.43 19.17 -8.26
CA ALA A 207 6.72 18.94 -7.61
C ALA A 207 7.41 17.75 -8.30
N LEU A 208 8.70 17.90 -8.59
CA LEU A 208 9.52 16.86 -9.23
C LEU A 208 10.63 16.44 -8.28
N THR A 209 10.66 15.16 -7.91
CA THR A 209 11.76 14.59 -7.11
C THR A 209 12.73 13.90 -8.05
N VAL A 210 13.98 14.37 -8.10
CA VAL A 210 15.04 13.78 -8.92
C VAL A 210 15.94 12.93 -8.02
N VAL A 211 16.02 11.64 -8.29
CA VAL A 211 16.93 10.71 -7.60
C VAL A 211 18.14 10.47 -8.48
N CYS A 212 19.31 10.94 -8.06
CA CYS A 212 20.58 10.67 -8.73
C CYS A 212 21.26 9.46 -8.07
N LYS A 213 21.48 8.38 -8.82
CA LYS A 213 22.38 7.29 -8.40
C LYS A 213 23.80 7.58 -8.90
N LYS A 214 24.78 7.29 -8.05
CA LYS A 214 26.20 7.28 -8.43
C LYS A 214 26.49 5.90 -9.02
N GLU A 215 27.05 5.86 -10.23
CA GLU A 215 27.65 4.62 -10.77
C GLU A 215 29.04 4.49 -10.16
N ASP A 216 29.31 3.33 -9.55
CA ASP A 216 30.60 2.94 -8.99
C ASP A 216 31.54 2.41 -10.09
#